data_AF-A0A914ETB7-F1
#
_entry.id   AF-A0A914ETB7-F1
#
_cell.length_a   1.000
_cell.length_b   1.000
_cell.length_c   1.000
_cell.angle_alpha   90.00
_cell.angle_beta   90.00
_cell.angle_gamma   90.00
#
_symmetry.space_group_name_H-M   'P 1'
#
loop_
_entity.id
_entity.type
_entity.pdbx_description
1 polymer ?
#
loop_
_entity_poly.entity_id
_entity_poly.type
_entity_poly.pdbx_seq_one_letter_code
_entity_poly.pdbx_strand_id
1 'polypeptide(L)'
;MNDYNKCPFTKQIKAITAAYTQYLQSYLMFFYLKETTPVENFKLIENHPVLDDIIKQYPMVKQIDEFIENNYRRLMKVADRLKDDPSYAEAIANPKPPKKKRRTAEDEMDSELIEEDIESVFARMASGKDKNIKKVNAFGPALNEIEGVGDEDKKRKITYEMQKNKGLTVKRKKGTAHSRVKKRSQFKKAIHKHRSQVPEVQREVTKYDGERRGIRASTVRSIKLKA
;
A
#
# COMPACT_ATOMS: atom_id res chain seq x y z
N MET A 1 6.47 -31.50 5.87
CA MET A 1 6.72 -30.67 4.67
C MET A 1 6.22 -29.27 4.96
N ASN A 2 7.11 -28.27 4.98
CA ASN A 2 6.76 -26.91 5.37
C ASN A 2 5.90 -26.21 4.30
N ASP A 3 4.76 -25.66 4.70
CA ASP A 3 3.79 -24.94 3.87
C ASP A 3 4.28 -23.54 3.45
N TYR A 4 5.52 -23.41 2.98
CA TYR A 4 6.09 -22.14 2.52
C TYR A 4 5.36 -21.54 1.31
N ASN A 5 4.44 -22.30 0.68
CA ASN A 5 3.57 -21.84 -0.40
C ASN A 5 2.31 -21.12 0.09
N LYS A 6 2.06 -20.97 1.40
CA LYS A 6 0.89 -20.21 1.90
C LYS A 6 1.13 -18.70 1.99
N CYS A 7 2.38 -18.28 2.21
CA CYS A 7 2.72 -16.86 2.37
C CYS A 7 2.64 -16.09 1.04
N PRO A 8 1.99 -14.92 0.98
CA PRO A 8 1.92 -14.12 -0.24
C PRO A 8 3.30 -13.59 -0.68
N PHE A 9 4.17 -13.25 0.28
CA PHE A 9 5.50 -12.71 0.00
C PHE A 9 6.43 -13.77 -0.63
N THR A 10 6.41 -15.01 -0.13
CA THR A 10 7.21 -16.09 -0.72
C THR A 10 6.75 -16.45 -2.13
N LYS A 11 5.43 -16.39 -2.41
CA LYS A 11 4.89 -16.54 -3.77
C LYS A 11 5.41 -15.45 -4.70
N GLN A 12 5.44 -14.20 -4.24
CA GLN A 12 5.96 -13.08 -5.02
C GLN A 12 7.45 -13.24 -5.35
N ILE A 13 8.28 -13.58 -4.35
CA ILE A 13 9.72 -13.83 -4.59
C ILE A 13 9.92 -14.98 -5.58
N LYS A 14 9.19 -16.09 -5.42
CA LYS A 14 9.28 -17.22 -6.35
C LYS A 14 8.88 -16.83 -7.78
N ALA A 15 7.82 -16.05 -7.93
CA ALA A 15 7.38 -15.54 -9.23
C ALA A 15 8.45 -14.63 -9.87
N ILE A 16 9.04 -13.74 -9.09
CA ILE A 16 10.17 -12.88 -9.52
C ILE A 16 11.34 -13.75 -9.99
N THR A 17 11.78 -14.71 -9.18
CA THR A 17 12.90 -15.59 -9.55
C THR A 17 12.58 -16.39 -10.83
N ALA A 18 11.35 -16.90 -10.97
CA ALA A 18 10.94 -17.63 -12.15
C ALA A 18 11.01 -16.77 -13.42
N ALA A 19 10.53 -15.52 -13.34
CA ALA A 19 10.56 -14.57 -14.45
C ALA A 19 12.00 -14.29 -14.94
N TYR A 20 12.93 -14.00 -14.03
CA TYR A 20 14.33 -13.81 -14.39
C TYR A 20 14.96 -15.09 -14.95
N THR A 21 14.68 -16.26 -14.38
CA THR A 21 15.24 -17.51 -14.92
C THR A 21 14.77 -17.80 -16.34
N GLN A 22 13.49 -17.56 -16.65
CA GLN A 22 12.94 -17.73 -18.00
C GLN A 22 13.57 -16.75 -19.00
N TYR A 23 13.78 -15.50 -18.57
CA TYR A 23 14.42 -14.48 -19.39
C TYR A 23 15.88 -14.79 -19.69
N LEU A 24 16.64 -15.21 -18.67
CA LEU A 24 18.03 -15.62 -18.84
C LEU A 24 18.15 -16.89 -19.69
N GLN A 25 17.25 -17.86 -19.53
CA GLN A 25 17.21 -19.05 -20.39
C GLN A 25 16.97 -18.70 -21.86
N SER A 26 16.07 -17.74 -22.13
CA SER A 26 15.80 -17.25 -23.48
C SER A 26 17.04 -16.57 -24.08
N TYR A 27 17.76 -15.76 -23.31
CA TYR A 27 19.04 -15.19 -23.75
C TYR A 27 20.13 -16.23 -23.98
N LEU A 28 20.28 -17.20 -23.08
CA LEU A 28 21.26 -18.28 -23.25
C LEU A 28 20.97 -19.09 -24.51
N MET A 29 19.71 -19.39 -24.80
CA MET A 29 19.30 -20.04 -26.04
C MET A 29 19.61 -19.17 -27.26
N PHE A 30 19.36 -17.86 -27.20
CA PHE A 30 19.73 -16.94 -28.28
C PHE A 30 21.23 -16.91 -28.54
N PHE A 31 22.06 -16.84 -27.50
CA PHE A 31 23.52 -16.88 -27.64
C PHE A 31 23.99 -18.22 -28.20
N TYR A 32 23.44 -19.33 -27.72
CA TYR A 32 23.73 -20.66 -28.24
C TYR A 32 23.37 -20.80 -29.73
N LEU A 33 22.20 -20.30 -30.13
CA LEU A 33 21.79 -20.25 -31.54
C LEU A 33 22.77 -19.42 -32.36
N LYS A 34 23.14 -18.23 -31.87
CA LYS A 34 24.09 -17.34 -32.55
C LYS A 34 25.48 -17.96 -32.74
N GLU A 35 25.96 -18.74 -31.77
CA GLU A 35 27.26 -19.40 -31.83
C GLU A 35 27.26 -20.64 -32.75
N THR A 36 26.16 -21.39 -32.79
CA THR A 36 26.07 -22.64 -33.56
C THR A 36 25.73 -22.42 -35.03
N THR A 37 25.08 -21.31 -35.37
CA THR A 37 24.70 -21.01 -36.75
C THR A 37 25.85 -20.42 -37.56
N PRO A 38 26.10 -20.91 -38.79
CA PRO A 38 27.01 -20.27 -39.73
C PRO A 38 26.54 -18.87 -40.13
N VAL A 39 27.50 -18.00 -40.49
CA VAL A 39 27.30 -16.57 -40.82
C VAL A 39 26.25 -16.32 -41.92
N GLU A 40 26.14 -17.24 -42.87
CA GLU A 40 25.19 -17.15 -44.00
C GLU A 40 23.72 -17.26 -43.56
N ASN A 41 23.47 -17.90 -42.42
CA ASN A 41 22.13 -18.25 -41.95
C ASN A 41 21.62 -17.32 -40.83
N PHE A 42 22.30 -16.21 -40.54
CA PHE A 42 21.89 -15.27 -39.49
C PHE A 42 20.47 -14.70 -39.68
N LYS A 43 19.97 -14.59 -40.91
CA LYS A 43 18.58 -14.16 -41.20
C LYS A 43 17.52 -15.13 -40.64
N LEU A 44 17.85 -16.40 -40.42
CA LEU A 44 16.92 -17.35 -39.80
C LEU A 44 16.80 -17.11 -38.29
N ILE A 45 17.83 -16.52 -37.66
CA ILE A 45 17.85 -16.24 -36.21
C ILE A 45 16.97 -15.03 -35.91
N GLU A 46 16.96 -14.03 -36.79
CA GLU A 46 16.11 -12.83 -36.65
C GLU A 46 14.61 -13.18 -36.58
N ASN A 47 14.19 -14.31 -37.18
CA ASN A 47 12.82 -14.79 -37.16
C ASN A 47 12.58 -15.91 -36.12
N HIS A 48 13.53 -16.16 -35.22
CA HIS A 48 13.42 -17.23 -34.24
C HIS A 48 12.51 -16.83 -33.07
N PRO A 49 11.59 -17.69 -32.61
CA PRO A 49 10.62 -17.35 -31.55
C PRO A 49 11.26 -16.94 -30.22
N VAL A 50 12.51 -17.32 -29.98
CA VAL A 50 13.27 -16.90 -28.79
C VAL A 50 13.45 -15.38 -28.72
N LEU A 51 13.65 -14.70 -29.86
CA LEU A 51 13.72 -13.24 -29.88
C LEU A 51 12.38 -12.61 -29.53
N ASP A 52 11.28 -13.14 -30.06
CA ASP A 52 9.94 -12.70 -29.70
C ASP A 52 9.66 -12.89 -28.21
N ASP A 53 10.12 -14.01 -27.63
CA ASP A 53 9.96 -14.30 -26.21
C ASP A 53 10.78 -13.36 -25.33
N ILE A 54 12.02 -13.02 -25.72
CA ILE A 54 12.82 -11.98 -25.04
C ILE A 54 12.11 -10.62 -25.08
N ILE A 55 11.61 -10.22 -26.25
CA ILE A 55 10.91 -8.94 -26.43
C ILE A 55 9.63 -8.89 -25.59
N LYS A 56 8.86 -9.98 -25.54
CA LYS A 56 7.64 -10.09 -24.71
C LYS A 56 7.94 -10.03 -23.22
N GLN A 57 9.05 -10.62 -22.77
CA GLN A 57 9.43 -10.67 -21.35
C GLN A 57 10.07 -9.38 -20.84
N TYR A 58 10.74 -8.61 -21.71
CA TYR A 58 11.42 -7.35 -21.35
C TYR A 58 10.59 -6.36 -20.51
N PRO A 59 9.34 -5.99 -20.88
CA PRO A 59 8.56 -5.04 -20.08
C PRO A 59 8.22 -5.57 -18.69
N MET A 60 8.00 -6.88 -18.56
CA MET A 60 7.74 -7.52 -17.27
C MET A 60 8.99 -7.50 -16.39
N VAL A 61 10.16 -7.81 -16.95
CA VAL A 61 11.44 -7.76 -16.22
C VAL A 61 11.75 -6.33 -15.75
N LYS A 62 11.52 -5.33 -16.61
CA LYS A 62 11.71 -3.93 -16.25
C LYS A 62 10.84 -3.48 -15.06
N GLN A 63 9.59 -3.91 -15.02
CA GLN A 63 8.70 -3.63 -13.87
C GLN A 63 9.22 -4.29 -12.58
N ILE A 64 9.80 -5.48 -12.70
CA ILE A 64 10.39 -6.18 -11.56
C ILE A 64 11.66 -5.45 -11.07
N ASP A 65 12.50 -4.95 -11.99
CA ASP A 65 13.69 -4.13 -11.64
C ASP A 65 13.28 -2.89 -10.85
N GLU A 66 12.30 -2.12 -11.35
CA GLU A 66 11.76 -0.93 -10.68
C GLU A 66 11.19 -1.27 -9.28
N PHE A 67 10.51 -2.42 -9.16
CA PHE A 67 10.01 -2.89 -7.86
C PHE A 67 11.15 -3.22 -6.88
N ILE A 68 12.20 -3.90 -7.34
CA ILE A 68 13.35 -4.28 -6.52
C ILE A 68 14.11 -3.03 -6.06
N GLU A 69 14.36 -2.07 -6.95
CA GLU A 69 15.06 -0.82 -6.62
C GLU A 69 14.34 -0.03 -5.53
N ASN A 70 13.02 0.13 -5.68
CA ASN A 70 12.18 0.83 -4.71
C ASN A 70 12.13 0.14 -3.34
N ASN A 71 12.31 -1.19 -3.30
CA ASN A 71 12.18 -1.98 -2.07
C ASN A 71 13.52 -2.53 -1.53
N TYR A 72 14.64 -2.22 -2.17
CA TYR A 72 15.96 -2.81 -1.89
C TYR A 72 16.33 -2.77 -0.40
N ARG A 73 16.25 -1.59 0.22
CA ARG A 73 16.62 -1.40 1.64
C ARG A 73 15.80 -2.28 2.57
N ARG A 74 14.52 -2.51 2.25
CA ARG A 74 13.61 -3.32 3.07
C ARG A 74 13.92 -4.80 2.91
N LEU A 75 14.16 -5.24 1.68
CA LEU A 75 14.56 -6.61 1.38
C LEU A 75 15.88 -6.97 2.07
N MET A 76 16.86 -6.06 2.07
CA MET A 76 18.13 -6.27 2.78
C MET A 76 17.93 -6.41 4.29
N LYS A 77 17.11 -5.56 4.92
CA LYS A 77 16.78 -5.70 6.35
C LYS A 77 16.12 -7.04 6.66
N VAL A 78 15.25 -7.53 5.79
CA VAL A 78 14.61 -8.85 5.95
C VAL A 78 15.64 -9.97 5.78
N ALA A 79 16.54 -9.86 4.81
CA ALA A 79 17.60 -10.82 4.56
C ALA A 79 18.58 -10.91 5.74
N ASP A 80 18.99 -9.78 6.31
CA ASP A 80 19.91 -9.77 7.46
C ASP A 80 19.27 -10.41 8.70
N ARG A 81 18.01 -10.06 8.99
CA ARG A 81 17.25 -10.72 10.08
C ARG A 81 17.07 -12.22 9.88
N LEU A 82 16.98 -12.66 8.63
CA LEU A 82 16.86 -14.09 8.31
C LEU A 82 18.19 -14.84 8.49
N LYS A 83 19.33 -14.18 8.28
CA LYS A 83 20.65 -14.76 8.58
C LYS A 83 20.83 -14.96 10.08
N ASP A 84 20.41 -13.97 10.87
CA ASP A 84 20.52 -14.00 12.32
C ASP A 84 19.56 -15.04 12.94
N ASP A 85 18.29 -15.04 12.49
CA ASP A 85 17.24 -15.92 13.01
C ASP A 85 16.52 -16.69 11.88
N PRO A 86 16.85 -17.97 11.62
CA PRO A 86 16.16 -18.76 10.59
C PRO A 86 14.69 -19.03 10.91
N SER A 87 14.30 -18.94 12.20
CA SER A 87 12.90 -19.01 12.66
C SER A 87 12.05 -17.81 12.17
N TYR A 88 12.70 -16.70 11.80
CA TYR A 88 12.03 -15.50 11.25
C TYR A 88 11.26 -15.80 9.94
N ALA A 89 11.69 -16.81 9.17
CA ALA A 89 10.98 -17.27 7.98
C ALA A 89 9.50 -17.64 8.25
N GLU A 90 9.25 -18.26 9.41
CA GLU A 90 7.92 -18.73 9.78
C GLU A 90 7.02 -17.56 10.25
N ALA A 91 7.63 -16.51 10.81
CA ALA A 91 6.95 -15.27 11.18
C ALA A 91 6.55 -14.42 9.97
N ILE A 92 7.36 -14.41 8.90
CA ILE A 92 6.99 -13.83 7.60
C ILE A 92 5.88 -14.65 6.95
N ALA A 93 5.96 -15.98 7.09
CA ALA A 93 4.97 -16.87 6.49
C ALA A 93 3.57 -16.70 7.09
N ASN A 94 3.51 -16.49 8.40
CA ASN A 94 2.29 -16.29 9.17
C ASN A 94 2.38 -14.97 9.96
N PRO A 95 2.09 -13.82 9.32
CA PRO A 95 2.13 -12.53 10.02
C PRO A 95 1.10 -12.55 11.16
N LYS A 96 1.58 -12.46 12.40
CA LYS A 96 0.71 -12.31 13.56
C LYS A 96 0.00 -10.95 13.45
N PRO A 97 -1.30 -10.85 13.80
CA PRO A 97 -2.01 -9.57 13.78
C PRO A 97 -1.25 -8.56 14.64
N PRO A 98 -1.14 -7.29 14.19
CA PRO A 98 -0.29 -6.31 14.85
C PRO A 98 -0.76 -6.14 16.31
N LYS A 99 0.09 -6.56 17.26
CA LYS A 99 -0.11 -6.24 18.68
C LYS A 99 0.02 -4.72 18.78
N LYS A 100 -1.03 -4.03 19.25
CA LYS A 100 -1.00 -2.58 19.54
C LYS A 100 0.09 -2.29 20.58
N LYS A 101 1.34 -2.08 20.13
CA LYS A 101 2.38 -1.48 20.95
C LYS A 101 2.12 0.03 21.04
N ARG A 102 2.36 0.61 22.22
CA ARG A 102 2.45 2.06 22.39
C ARG A 102 3.65 2.53 21.56
N ARG A 103 3.40 3.37 20.57
CA ARG A 103 4.40 3.89 19.63
C ARG A 103 5.42 4.78 20.35
N THR A 104 6.71 4.57 20.09
CA THR A 104 7.77 5.56 20.30
C THR A 104 7.96 6.38 19.01
N ALA A 105 8.62 7.55 19.11
CA ALA A 105 8.73 8.53 18.03
C ALA A 105 9.44 8.01 16.76
N GLU A 106 10.22 6.93 16.86
CA GLU A 106 10.92 6.30 15.74
C GLU A 106 10.00 5.42 14.87
N ASP A 107 8.89 4.91 15.42
CA ASP A 107 7.92 4.05 14.71
C ASP A 107 6.94 4.84 13.80
N GLU A 108 6.91 6.17 13.89
CA GLU A 108 5.98 7.01 13.11
C GLU A 108 6.42 7.20 11.65
N MET A 109 7.70 6.98 11.32
CA MET A 109 8.20 7.08 9.94
C MET A 109 7.90 5.85 9.08
N ASP A 110 7.67 4.67 9.67
CA ASP A 110 7.48 3.40 8.95
C ASP A 110 6.01 3.03 8.71
N SER A 111 5.05 3.76 9.28
CA SER A 111 3.59 3.48 9.17
C SER A 111 2.86 4.25 8.07
N GLU A 112 3.56 4.96 7.19
CA GLU A 112 2.98 5.51 5.96
C GLU A 112 3.06 4.48 4.82
N LEU A 113 2.67 3.24 5.11
CA LEU A 113 2.42 2.21 4.10
C LEU A 113 0.92 2.10 3.90
N ILE A 114 0.51 2.67 2.79
CA ILE A 114 -0.81 2.60 2.20
C ILE A 114 -1.06 1.12 1.82
N GLU A 115 -1.94 0.42 2.54
CA GLU A 115 -2.69 -0.71 1.97
C GLU A 115 -3.69 -0.12 0.96
N GLU A 116 -3.20 0.21 -0.23
CA GLU A 116 -4.06 0.40 -1.39
C GLU A 116 -4.03 -0.91 -2.16
N ASP A 117 -5.17 -1.61 -2.17
CA ASP A 117 -5.38 -2.79 -3.00
C ASP A 117 -4.99 -2.46 -4.44
N ILE A 118 -4.03 -3.21 -4.99
CA ILE A 118 -3.48 -3.05 -6.35
C ILE A 118 -4.62 -3.03 -7.39
N GLU A 119 -5.70 -3.74 -7.11
CA GLU A 119 -6.92 -3.82 -7.93
C GLU A 119 -7.64 -2.46 -8.07
N SER A 120 -7.55 -1.58 -7.07
CA SER A 120 -8.12 -0.23 -7.11
C SER A 120 -7.28 0.76 -7.94
N VAL A 121 -5.98 0.50 -8.09
CA VAL A 121 -5.06 1.31 -8.89
C VAL A 121 -5.21 0.98 -10.38
N PHE A 122 -5.34 -0.30 -10.74
CA PHE A 122 -5.63 -0.73 -12.11
C PHE A 122 -6.98 -0.20 -12.63
N ALA A 123 -8.02 -0.19 -11.80
CA ALA A 123 -9.32 0.38 -12.15
C ALA A 123 -9.28 1.90 -12.41
N ARG A 124 -8.39 2.64 -11.74
CA ARG A 124 -8.21 4.09 -11.94
C ARG A 124 -7.47 4.40 -13.24
N MET A 125 -6.43 3.63 -13.56
CA MET A 125 -5.65 3.82 -14.80
C MET A 125 -6.48 3.54 -16.06
N ALA A 126 -7.37 2.55 -16.04
CA ALA A 126 -8.27 2.26 -17.16
C ALA A 126 -9.30 3.39 -17.41
N SER A 127 -9.55 4.27 -16.44
CA SER A 127 -10.56 5.33 -16.52
C SER A 127 -10.08 6.65 -17.11
N GLY A 128 -8.79 6.76 -17.49
CA GLY A 128 -8.24 7.91 -18.23
C GLY A 128 -8.31 9.26 -17.51
N LYS A 129 -8.55 9.28 -16.20
CA LYS A 129 -8.62 10.48 -15.37
C LYS A 129 -7.48 10.43 -14.37
N ASP A 130 -6.38 11.13 -14.68
CA ASP A 130 -5.62 11.94 -13.72
C ASP A 130 -4.27 12.39 -14.32
N LYS A 131 -4.25 13.64 -14.82
CA LYS A 131 -3.03 14.45 -14.97
C LYS A 131 -2.97 15.39 -13.76
N ASN A 132 -2.47 14.96 -12.60
CA ASN A 132 -2.03 15.85 -11.50
C ASN A 132 -1.61 15.00 -10.27
N ILE A 133 -0.37 14.51 -10.25
CA ILE A 133 0.26 14.04 -9.00
C ILE A 133 1.01 15.23 -8.41
N LYS A 134 0.41 15.88 -7.42
CA LYS A 134 1.04 16.95 -6.64
C LYS A 134 1.77 16.35 -5.44
N LYS A 135 3.01 16.85 -5.29
CA LYS A 135 3.96 16.75 -4.18
C LYS A 135 3.31 16.49 -2.81
N VAL A 136 3.81 15.46 -2.14
CA VAL A 136 3.59 15.16 -0.73
C VAL A 136 4.23 16.24 0.14
N ASN A 137 3.43 16.89 0.99
CA ASN A 137 3.89 17.89 1.95
C ASN A 137 4.23 17.18 3.28
N ALA A 138 5.50 17.23 3.66
CA ALA A 138 5.99 16.86 4.97
C ALA A 138 5.50 17.83 6.07
N PHE A 139 5.47 17.34 7.30
CA PHE A 139 4.81 17.97 8.46
C PHE A 139 5.86 18.51 9.46
N GLY A 140 5.78 19.77 9.87
CA GLY A 140 6.39 20.29 11.12
C GLY A 140 7.28 21.53 10.97
N PRO A 141 7.32 22.43 11.99
CA PRO A 141 7.79 23.80 11.84
C PRO A 141 9.31 23.87 11.96
N ALA A 142 10.00 23.79 10.83
CA ALA A 142 11.40 24.17 10.74
C ALA A 142 11.48 25.21 9.62
N LEU A 143 12.07 26.35 9.98
CA LEU A 143 12.60 27.41 9.11
C LEU A 143 11.90 27.56 7.75
N ASN A 144 11.24 28.70 7.57
CA ASN A 144 10.98 29.24 6.24
C ASN A 144 12.31 29.34 5.48
N GLU A 145 12.69 28.29 4.75
CA GLU A 145 13.64 28.36 3.66
C GLU A 145 13.07 29.36 2.67
N ILE A 146 13.84 30.42 2.49
CA ILE A 146 13.63 31.43 1.48
C ILE A 146 13.88 30.72 0.14
N GLU A 147 12.84 30.09 -0.42
CA GLU A 147 12.80 29.76 -1.85
C GLU A 147 12.66 31.08 -2.63
N GLY A 148 13.78 31.78 -2.77
CA GLY A 148 13.99 32.76 -3.81
C GLY A 148 14.27 32.05 -5.13
N VAL A 149 13.28 31.36 -5.68
CA VAL A 149 13.33 30.91 -7.08
C VAL A 149 12.90 32.10 -7.92
N GLY A 150 13.84 32.60 -8.73
CA GLY A 150 13.69 33.79 -9.57
C GLY A 150 12.43 33.74 -10.42
N ASP A 151 11.47 34.60 -10.07
CA ASP A 151 10.44 35.02 -10.99
C ASP A 151 11.08 36.01 -11.99
N GLU A 152 10.77 35.85 -13.28
CA GLU A 152 11.21 36.73 -14.37
C GLU A 152 10.74 38.20 -14.21
N ASP A 153 9.90 38.47 -13.21
CA ASP A 153 9.53 39.79 -12.73
C ASP A 153 10.46 40.25 -11.60
N LYS A 154 11.23 41.31 -11.85
CA LYS A 154 12.12 42.00 -10.88
C LYS A 154 11.39 42.63 -9.66
N LYS A 155 10.11 42.32 -9.43
CA LYS A 155 9.31 42.86 -8.33
C LYS A 155 9.15 41.82 -7.22
N ARG A 156 9.36 42.24 -5.97
CA ARG A 156 9.10 41.40 -4.80
C ARG A 156 7.61 41.08 -4.70
N LYS A 157 7.25 39.80 -4.70
CA LYS A 157 5.87 39.35 -4.49
C LYS A 157 5.49 39.41 -3.01
N ILE A 158 4.20 39.56 -2.73
CA ILE A 158 3.65 39.50 -1.38
C ILE A 158 3.58 38.05 -0.88
N THR A 159 4.04 37.81 0.35
CA THR A 159 3.96 36.48 0.99
C THR A 159 2.52 36.15 1.39
N TYR A 160 2.15 34.86 1.34
CA TYR A 160 0.82 34.38 1.75
C TYR A 160 0.43 34.81 3.18
N GLU A 161 1.40 34.86 4.10
CA GLU A 161 1.21 35.31 5.47
C GLU A 161 0.75 36.78 5.53
N MET A 162 1.44 37.67 4.82
CA MET A 162 1.09 39.09 4.69
C MET A 162 -0.22 39.30 3.93
N GLN A 163 -0.52 38.46 2.94
CA GLN A 163 -1.76 38.55 2.16
C GLN A 163 -2.98 38.15 2.99
N LYS A 164 -2.85 37.17 3.90
CA LYS A 164 -3.99 36.61 4.65
C LYS A 164 -4.09 37.10 6.09
N ASN A 165 -3.04 37.67 6.67
CA ASN A 165 -3.01 38.24 8.03
C ASN A 165 -3.68 37.35 9.08
N LYS A 166 -3.42 36.03 9.03
CA LYS A 166 -4.08 35.05 9.91
C LYS A 166 -3.54 35.07 11.35
N GLY A 167 -2.31 35.53 11.58
CA GLY A 167 -1.68 35.58 12.91
C GLY A 167 -1.49 34.20 13.57
N LEU A 168 -1.29 34.21 14.90
CA LEU A 168 -1.06 33.01 15.72
C LEU A 168 -2.37 32.26 16.03
N THR A 169 -2.87 31.50 15.05
CA THR A 169 -4.09 30.68 15.21
C THR A 169 -3.78 29.24 15.62
N VAL A 170 -4.62 28.67 16.49
CA VAL A 170 -4.51 27.25 16.88
C VAL A 170 -4.77 26.33 15.68
N LYS A 171 -3.99 25.26 15.57
CA LYS A 171 -4.18 24.23 14.54
C LYS A 171 -5.57 23.60 14.62
N ARG A 172 -6.36 23.77 13.56
CA ARG A 172 -7.70 23.17 13.45
C ARG A 172 -7.62 21.76 12.85
N LYS A 173 -8.48 20.85 13.32
CA LYS A 173 -8.58 19.48 12.78
C LYS A 173 -9.16 19.51 11.36
N LYS A 174 -8.59 18.72 10.43
CA LYS A 174 -9.12 18.54 9.07
C LYS A 174 -10.57 18.01 9.14
N GLY A 175 -11.43 18.47 8.22
CA GLY A 175 -12.85 18.08 8.18
C GLY A 175 -13.77 18.88 9.12
N THR A 176 -13.22 19.76 9.98
CA THR A 176 -14.03 20.69 10.78
C THR A 176 -14.34 22.01 10.08
N ALA A 177 -13.68 22.27 8.93
CA ALA A 177 -13.87 23.48 8.13
C ALA A 177 -15.24 23.50 7.44
N HIS A 178 -15.71 22.36 6.91
CA HIS A 178 -17.01 22.26 6.26
C HIS A 178 -18.07 21.73 7.23
N SER A 179 -19.09 22.54 7.51
CA SER A 179 -20.20 22.23 8.42
C SER A 179 -20.84 20.88 8.14
N ARG A 180 -21.07 20.55 6.85
CA ARG A 180 -21.64 19.28 6.41
C ARG A 180 -20.78 18.08 6.78
N VAL A 181 -19.47 18.16 6.54
CA VAL A 181 -18.52 17.07 6.84
C VAL A 181 -18.43 16.84 8.35
N LYS A 182 -18.43 17.93 9.13
CA LYS A 182 -18.46 17.88 10.59
C LYS A 182 -19.73 17.17 11.09
N LYS A 183 -20.92 17.60 10.65
CA LYS A 183 -22.21 17.00 11.06
C LYS A 183 -22.31 15.54 10.63
N ARG A 184 -21.90 15.19 9.40
CA ARG A 184 -21.86 13.80 8.93
C ARG A 184 -20.99 12.91 9.83
N SER A 185 -19.82 13.41 10.21
CA SER A 185 -18.88 12.66 11.07
C SER A 185 -19.41 12.52 12.50
N GLN A 186 -20.05 13.56 13.04
CA GLN A 186 -20.71 13.52 14.34
C GLN A 186 -21.86 12.50 14.35
N PHE A 187 -22.70 12.50 13.33
CA PHE A 187 -23.81 11.55 13.18
C PHE A 187 -23.32 10.10 13.13
N LYS A 188 -22.30 9.80 12.30
CA LYS A 188 -21.69 8.46 12.25
C LYS A 188 -21.16 8.00 13.61
N LYS A 189 -20.49 8.89 14.35
CA LYS A 189 -20.00 8.61 15.70
C LYS A 189 -21.14 8.37 16.70
N ALA A 190 -22.21 9.15 16.59
CA ALA A 190 -23.40 9.00 17.44
C ALA A 190 -24.10 7.66 17.19
N ILE A 191 -24.28 7.25 15.93
CA ILE A 191 -24.83 5.92 15.58
C ILE A 191 -23.98 4.81 16.21
N HIS A 192 -22.65 4.88 16.09
CA HIS A 192 -21.78 3.85 16.65
C HIS A 192 -21.89 3.76 18.19
N LYS A 193 -21.98 4.91 18.87
CA LYS A 193 -22.20 4.96 20.33
C LYS A 193 -23.57 4.41 20.71
N HIS A 194 -24.62 4.76 19.96
CA HIS A 194 -25.97 4.25 20.19
C HIS A 194 -26.01 2.73 20.10
N ARG A 195 -25.43 2.14 19.03
CA ARG A 195 -25.31 0.68 18.84
C ARG A 195 -24.63 -0.08 19.98
N SER A 196 -23.79 0.62 20.76
CA SER A 196 -23.11 0.04 21.93
C SER A 196 -23.98 0.04 23.17
N GLN A 197 -24.90 0.99 23.30
CA GLN A 197 -25.80 1.14 24.46
C GLN A 197 -27.09 0.35 24.26
N VAL A 198 -27.68 0.48 23.06
CA VAL A 198 -28.97 -0.11 22.71
C VAL A 198 -28.82 -0.88 21.40
N PRO A 199 -29.24 -2.15 21.34
CA PRO A 199 -29.24 -2.90 20.10
C PRO A 199 -30.24 -2.30 19.10
N GLU A 200 -29.83 -2.18 17.84
CA GLU A 200 -30.74 -1.82 16.75
C GLU A 200 -31.66 -3.00 16.41
N VAL A 201 -32.85 -2.70 15.87
CA VAL A 201 -33.80 -3.71 15.39
C VAL A 201 -33.18 -4.47 14.22
N GLN A 202 -33.04 -5.79 14.36
CA GLN A 202 -32.57 -6.67 13.29
C GLN A 202 -33.75 -7.28 12.54
N ARG A 203 -33.66 -7.32 11.22
CA ARG A 203 -34.63 -8.02 10.36
C ARG A 203 -34.02 -9.36 9.95
N GLU A 204 -34.80 -10.42 10.03
CA GLU A 204 -34.42 -11.75 9.56
C GLU A 204 -34.51 -11.77 8.03
N VAL A 205 -33.38 -11.57 7.35
CA VAL A 205 -33.30 -11.70 5.88
C VAL A 205 -33.12 -13.16 5.48
N THR A 206 -32.50 -13.97 6.33
CA THR A 206 -32.22 -15.39 6.14
C THR A 206 -32.80 -16.19 7.29
N LYS A 207 -32.94 -17.52 7.11
CA LYS A 207 -33.31 -18.44 8.20
C LYS A 207 -32.35 -18.29 9.39
N TYR A 208 -32.88 -18.58 10.58
CA TYR A 208 -32.14 -18.48 11.83
C TYR A 208 -30.87 -19.36 11.82
N ASP A 209 -29.72 -18.72 12.06
CA ASP A 209 -28.39 -19.33 12.09
C ASP A 209 -27.77 -19.33 13.52
N GLY A 210 -28.57 -18.95 14.53
CA GLY A 210 -28.10 -18.78 15.90
C GLY A 210 -27.66 -17.34 16.25
N GLU A 211 -27.28 -17.15 17.51
CA GLU A 211 -26.87 -15.87 18.09
C GLU A 211 -25.38 -15.57 17.82
N ARG A 212 -25.09 -14.75 16.80
CA ARG A 212 -23.71 -14.42 16.37
C ARG A 212 -22.80 -13.87 17.46
N ARG A 213 -23.36 -13.21 18.50
CA ARG A 213 -22.61 -12.61 19.61
C ARG A 213 -22.54 -13.50 20.85
N GLY A 214 -23.22 -14.65 20.82
CA GLY A 214 -23.36 -15.57 21.93
C GLY A 214 -24.45 -15.19 22.93
N ILE A 215 -24.94 -16.20 23.66
CA ILE A 215 -25.97 -16.08 24.69
C ILE A 215 -25.29 -16.12 26.06
N ARG A 216 -25.55 -15.11 26.91
CA ARG A 216 -25.09 -15.10 28.30
C ARG A 216 -26.24 -15.40 29.25
N ALA A 217 -26.30 -16.64 29.74
CA ALA A 217 -27.40 -17.14 30.57
C ALA A 217 -27.63 -16.34 31.87
N SER A 218 -26.58 -15.76 32.46
CA SER A 218 -26.67 -15.04 33.75
C SER A 218 -27.17 -13.60 33.65
N THR A 219 -27.35 -13.04 32.45
CA THR A 219 -27.69 -11.62 32.29
C THR A 219 -29.18 -11.41 32.06
N VAL A 220 -29.84 -10.70 32.98
CA VAL A 220 -31.23 -10.26 32.87
C VAL A 220 -31.27 -8.79 32.43
N ARG A 221 -31.93 -8.48 31.31
CA ARG A 221 -32.04 -7.10 30.76
C ARG A 221 -33.45 -6.49 30.85
N SER A 222 -34.39 -7.15 31.52
CA SER A 222 -35.76 -6.68 31.67
C SER A 222 -35.87 -5.51 32.67
N ILE A 223 -36.82 -4.59 32.44
CA ILE A 223 -37.13 -3.49 33.37
C ILE A 223 -38.04 -4.03 34.47
N LYS A 224 -37.63 -3.92 35.74
CA LYS A 224 -38.46 -4.32 36.90
C LYS A 224 -39.51 -3.26 37.19
N LEU A 225 -40.79 -3.65 37.15
CA LEU A 225 -41.89 -2.79 37.55
C LEU A 225 -41.91 -2.64 39.07
N LYS A 226 -42.05 -1.41 39.57
CA LYS A 226 -42.31 -1.14 40.99
C LYS A 226 -43.81 -0.95 41.16
N ALA A 227 -44.39 -1.66 42.12
CA ALA A 227 -45.77 -1.49 42.56
C ALA A 227 -45.88 -0.28 43.50
#